data_AF-A0A5K1FJM8-F1
#
_entry.id   AF-A0A5K1FJM8-F1
#
_cell.length_a   1.000
_cell.length_b   1.000
_cell.length_c   1.000
_cell.angle_alpha   90.00
_cell.angle_beta   90.00
_cell.angle_gamma   90.00
#
_symmetry.space_group_name_H-M   'P 1'
#
loop_
_entity.id
_entity.type
_entity.pdbx_description
1 polymer ?
#
loop_
_entity_poly.entity_id
_entity_poly.type
_entity_poly.pdbx_seq_one_letter_code
_entity_poly.pdbx_strand_id
1 'polypeptide(L)'
;NAAYLAQNQGLDIVNSVIKALDSVGYNQTKQRVMIQSVDSAVLIKLKELTNYTLVYKVTSSISSILPSAIQEIKKFASAVSIRKESVFTLNNYFTSGLTSVVQNITSANLTAYVYDLRNEFTSVYSDFFSDPNTQAGAYLKTGLGGLSTGFPATAKAYL
;
A
#
# COMPACT_ATOMS: atom_id res chain seq x y z
N ASN A 1 -15.27 10.19 -4.09
CA ASN A 1 -14.70 11.11 -5.09
C ASN A 1 -14.42 12.44 -4.40
N ALA A 2 -13.15 12.81 -4.19
CA ALA A 2 -12.79 14.02 -3.44
C ALA A 2 -13.09 15.32 -4.21
N ALA A 3 -12.93 15.30 -5.55
CA ALA A 3 -13.27 16.46 -6.38
C ALA A 3 -14.76 16.77 -6.32
N TYR A 4 -15.61 15.74 -6.32
CA TYR A 4 -17.05 15.90 -6.14
C TYR A 4 -17.40 16.58 -4.81
N LEU A 5 -16.80 16.13 -3.70
CA LEU A 5 -17.06 16.69 -2.37
C LEU A 5 -16.60 18.16 -2.26
N ALA A 6 -15.46 18.50 -2.84
CA ALA A 6 -14.99 19.87 -2.89
C ALA A 6 -15.95 20.77 -3.69
N GLN A 7 -16.36 20.33 -4.88
CA GLN A 7 -17.20 21.14 -5.78
C GLN A 7 -18.65 21.24 -5.32
N ASN A 8 -19.24 20.16 -4.79
CA ASN A 8 -20.68 20.09 -4.53
C ASN A 8 -21.03 20.27 -3.05
N GLN A 9 -20.06 20.09 -2.14
CA GLN A 9 -20.29 20.19 -0.70
C GLN A 9 -19.34 21.18 -0.03
N GLY A 10 -18.44 21.84 -0.77
CA GLY A 10 -17.42 22.73 -0.20
C GLY A 10 -16.40 21.99 0.68
N LEU A 11 -16.38 20.66 0.63
CA LEU A 11 -15.53 19.82 1.48
C LEU A 11 -14.22 19.50 0.76
N ASP A 12 -13.24 20.38 0.91
CA ASP A 12 -11.90 20.15 0.41
C ASP A 12 -11.11 19.24 1.35
N ILE A 13 -11.26 17.93 1.14
CA ILE A 13 -10.59 16.90 1.94
C ILE A 13 -9.06 17.02 1.84
N VAL A 14 -8.53 17.40 0.67
CA VAL A 14 -7.07 17.49 0.45
C VAL A 14 -6.49 18.57 1.34
N ASN A 15 -7.02 19.79 1.26
CA ASN A 15 -6.56 20.90 2.09
C ASN A 15 -6.83 20.64 3.58
N SER A 16 -7.94 19.98 3.91
CA SER A 16 -8.27 19.65 5.31
C SER A 16 -7.25 18.68 5.92
N VAL A 17 -6.84 17.64 5.18
CA VAL A 17 -5.83 16.68 5.64
C VAL A 17 -4.48 17.38 5.86
N ILE A 18 -4.06 18.23 4.92
CA ILE A 18 -2.77 18.94 5.03
C ILE A 18 -2.78 19.88 6.24
N LYS A 19 -3.82 20.71 6.37
CA LYS A 19 -3.97 21.62 7.52
C LYS A 19 -3.96 20.87 8.85
N ALA A 20 -4.60 19.71 8.92
CA ALA A 20 -4.63 18.89 10.12
C ALA A 20 -3.25 18.30 10.47
N LEU A 21 -2.47 17.89 9.47
CA LEU A 21 -1.10 17.39 9.69
C LEU A 21 -0.14 18.53 10.08
N ASP A 22 -0.30 19.70 9.46
CA ASP A 22 0.53 20.87 9.74
C ASP A 22 0.24 21.48 11.12
N SER A 23 -1.03 21.51 11.54
CA SER A 23 -1.43 22.10 12.83
C SER A 23 -0.86 21.35 14.04
N VAL A 24 -0.56 20.06 13.89
CA VAL A 24 0.09 19.24 14.91
C VAL A 24 1.61 19.09 14.67
N GLY A 25 2.16 19.84 13.72
CA GLY A 25 3.60 19.96 13.48
C GLY A 25 4.25 18.79 12.76
N TYR A 26 3.49 17.86 12.15
CA TYR A 26 4.09 16.70 11.47
C TYR A 26 5.07 17.08 10.36
N ASN A 27 4.90 18.26 9.76
CA ASN A 27 5.79 18.83 8.74
C ASN A 27 7.17 19.24 9.28
N GLN A 28 7.33 19.36 10.60
CA GLN A 28 8.57 19.73 11.29
C GLN A 28 9.19 18.58 12.08
N THR A 29 8.48 17.45 12.21
CA THR A 29 8.98 16.28 12.94
C THR A 29 9.86 15.39 12.07
N LYS A 30 10.67 14.55 12.71
CA LYS A 30 11.35 13.41 12.06
C LYS A 30 10.42 12.22 11.82
N GLN A 31 9.15 12.28 12.27
CA GLN A 31 8.22 11.17 12.09
C GLN A 31 7.81 11.06 10.63
N ARG A 32 7.92 9.85 10.08
CA ARG A 32 7.57 9.59 8.69
C ARG A 32 6.06 9.48 8.55
N VAL A 33 5.45 10.43 7.84
CA VAL A 33 4.03 10.39 7.47
C VAL A 33 3.89 9.86 6.04
N MET A 34 2.96 8.92 5.87
CA MET A 34 2.54 8.38 4.58
C MET A 34 1.07 8.68 4.36
N ILE A 35 0.72 9.24 3.20
CA ILE A 35 -0.68 9.50 2.83
C ILE A 35 -1.04 8.54 1.69
N GLN A 36 -2.07 7.73 1.91
CA GLN A 36 -2.52 6.71 0.96
C GLN A 36 -3.86 7.10 0.32
N SER A 37 -3.97 6.92 -1.00
CA SER A 37 -5.23 7.12 -1.74
C SER A 37 -5.36 6.11 -2.88
N VAL A 38 -6.61 5.78 -3.22
CA VAL A 38 -6.98 5.01 -4.43
C VAL A 38 -7.17 5.92 -5.65
N ASP A 39 -7.25 7.23 -5.43
CA ASP A 39 -7.52 8.24 -6.46
C ASP A 39 -6.21 8.97 -6.81
N SER A 40 -5.74 8.80 -8.04
CA SER A 40 -4.50 9.42 -8.52
C SER A 40 -4.61 10.94 -8.59
N ALA A 41 -5.78 11.51 -8.89
CA ALA A 41 -5.99 12.95 -8.93
C ALA A 41 -5.82 13.57 -7.53
N VAL A 42 -6.23 12.84 -6.49
CA VAL A 42 -5.97 13.24 -5.09
C VAL A 42 -4.47 13.23 -4.78
N LEU A 43 -3.74 12.21 -5.21
CA LEU A 43 -2.30 12.13 -4.99
C LEU A 43 -1.52 13.20 -5.76
N ILE A 44 -1.93 13.53 -6.99
CA ILE A 44 -1.35 14.63 -7.78
C ILE A 44 -1.48 15.95 -7.00
N LYS A 45 -2.70 16.28 -6.52
CA LYS A 45 -2.92 17.50 -5.73
C LYS A 45 -2.12 17.50 -4.43
N LEU A 46 -2.08 16.37 -3.72
CA LEU A 46 -1.28 16.25 -2.49
C LEU A 46 0.21 16.49 -2.79
N LYS A 47 0.72 15.98 -3.91
CA LYS A 47 2.13 16.15 -4.30
C LYS A 47 2.52 17.61 -4.52
N GLU A 48 1.59 18.44 -4.99
CA GLU A 48 1.80 19.88 -5.16
C GLU A 48 1.85 20.64 -3.83
N LEU A 49 1.22 20.08 -2.79
CA LEU A 49 0.98 20.77 -1.52
C LEU A 49 1.81 20.23 -0.35
N THR A 50 2.47 19.08 -0.49
CA THR A 50 3.24 18.46 0.59
C THR A 50 4.43 17.62 0.09
N ASN A 51 5.40 17.42 0.98
CA ASN A 51 6.55 16.53 0.80
C ASN A 51 6.39 15.17 1.50
N TYR A 52 5.20 14.84 2.04
CA TYR A 52 4.95 13.54 2.64
C TYR A 52 5.11 12.39 1.63
N THR A 53 5.37 11.17 2.13
CA THR A 53 5.39 9.99 1.26
C THR A 53 3.97 9.71 0.76
N LEU A 54 3.78 9.68 -0.55
CA LEU A 54 2.48 9.41 -1.17
C LEU A 54 2.40 7.97 -1.65
N VAL A 55 1.33 7.27 -1.25
CA VAL A 55 1.13 5.84 -1.50
C VAL A 55 -0.10 5.63 -2.38
N TYR A 56 0.09 5.06 -3.56
CA TYR A 56 -1.03 4.67 -4.43
C TYR A 56 -1.55 3.29 -4.03
N LYS A 57 -2.84 3.19 -3.70
CA LYS A 57 -3.47 1.92 -3.32
C LYS A 57 -4.13 1.26 -4.52
N VAL A 58 -3.58 0.12 -4.94
CA VAL A 58 -4.19 -0.74 -5.97
C VAL A 58 -5.26 -1.60 -5.29
N THR A 59 -6.51 -1.44 -5.72
CA THR A 59 -7.67 -2.13 -5.12
C THR A 59 -7.93 -3.51 -5.71
N SER A 60 -7.47 -3.76 -6.93
CA SER A 60 -7.55 -5.06 -7.59
C SER A 60 -6.37 -5.96 -7.23
N SER A 61 -6.60 -7.27 -7.27
CA SER A 61 -5.53 -8.26 -7.24
C SER A 61 -4.94 -8.35 -8.65
N ILE A 62 -3.62 -8.25 -8.76
CA ILE A 62 -2.90 -8.21 -10.04
C ILE A 62 -1.77 -9.24 -10.02
N SER A 63 -1.55 -9.94 -11.13
CA SER A 63 -0.43 -10.88 -11.28
C SER A 63 0.79 -10.26 -11.95
N SER A 64 0.62 -9.10 -12.58
CA SER A 64 1.68 -8.33 -13.21
C SER A 64 1.32 -6.85 -13.25
N ILE A 65 2.33 -6.01 -13.49
CA ILE A 65 2.16 -4.58 -13.72
C ILE A 65 3.08 -4.15 -14.87
N LEU A 66 2.53 -3.38 -15.81
CA LEU A 66 3.28 -2.92 -16.97
C LEU A 66 4.29 -1.84 -16.57
N PRO A 67 5.48 -1.79 -17.21
CA PRO A 67 6.45 -0.73 -16.97
C PRO A 67 5.87 0.67 -17.19
N SER A 68 5.01 0.85 -18.20
CA SER A 68 4.33 2.13 -18.46
C SER A 68 3.43 2.55 -17.30
N ALA A 69 2.64 1.63 -16.73
CA ALA A 69 1.80 1.90 -15.57
C ALA A 69 2.64 2.31 -14.34
N ILE A 70 3.80 1.67 -14.14
CA ILE A 70 4.74 2.09 -13.08
C ILE A 70 5.25 3.51 -13.31
N GLN A 71 5.62 3.86 -14.55
CA GLN A 71 6.07 5.22 -14.87
C GLN A 71 4.98 6.26 -14.62
N GLU A 72 3.72 5.95 -14.93
CA GLU A 72 2.59 6.81 -14.61
C GLU A 72 2.44 6.99 -13.09
N ILE A 73 2.52 5.91 -12.31
CA ILE A 73 2.42 5.96 -10.84
C ILE A 73 3.51 6.86 -10.23
N LYS A 74 4.75 6.79 -10.74
CA LYS A 74 5.87 7.63 -10.27
C LYS A 74 5.61 9.13 -10.40
N LYS A 75 4.74 9.55 -11.32
CA LYS A 75 4.37 10.96 -11.47
C LYS A 75 3.66 11.50 -10.23
N PHE A 76 2.98 10.66 -9.46
CA PHE A 76 2.14 11.10 -8.33
C PHE A 76 2.36 10.35 -7.01
N ALA A 77 3.10 9.26 -6.98
CA ALA A 77 3.38 8.49 -5.77
C ALA A 77 4.85 8.00 -5.72
N SER A 78 5.36 7.80 -4.50
CA SER A 78 6.68 7.21 -4.25
C SER A 78 6.58 5.78 -3.68
N ALA A 79 5.37 5.32 -3.41
CA ALA A 79 5.10 3.96 -2.99
C ALA A 79 3.76 3.45 -3.52
N VAL A 80 3.60 2.12 -3.51
CA VAL A 80 2.39 1.42 -3.95
C VAL A 80 1.98 0.44 -2.88
N SER A 81 0.68 0.40 -2.56
CA SER A 81 0.09 -0.59 -1.67
C SER A 81 -0.76 -1.56 -2.50
N ILE A 82 -0.41 -2.84 -2.45
CA ILE A 82 -1.03 -3.91 -3.24
C ILE A 82 -1.73 -4.93 -2.33
N ARG A 83 -2.75 -5.62 -2.86
CA ARG A 83 -3.39 -6.73 -2.16
C ARG A 83 -2.41 -7.88 -1.92
N LYS A 84 -2.64 -8.66 -0.86
CA LYS A 84 -1.85 -9.86 -0.55
C LYS A 84 -1.88 -10.88 -1.69
N GLU A 85 -2.98 -10.98 -2.42
CA GLU A 85 -3.14 -11.85 -3.59
C GLU A 85 -2.28 -11.41 -4.79
N SER A 86 -1.75 -10.18 -4.78
CA SER A 86 -0.89 -9.68 -5.85
C SER A 86 0.58 -10.08 -5.67
N VAL A 87 0.95 -10.76 -4.59
CA VAL A 87 2.34 -11.14 -4.28
C VAL A 87 2.64 -12.59 -4.64
N PHE A 88 1.70 -13.49 -4.35
CA PHE A 88 1.84 -14.92 -4.62
C PHE A 88 0.83 -15.37 -5.66
N THR A 89 1.27 -16.23 -6.59
CA THR A 89 0.34 -16.99 -7.43
C THR A 89 -0.27 -18.12 -6.62
N LEU A 90 -1.55 -18.42 -6.85
CA LEU A 90 -2.29 -19.43 -6.09
C LEU A 90 -2.71 -20.60 -6.98
N ASN A 91 -2.65 -21.81 -6.44
CA ASN A 91 -3.28 -23.00 -6.98
C ASN A 91 -4.07 -23.68 -5.84
N ASN A 92 -5.41 -23.62 -5.90
CA ASN A 92 -6.30 -24.18 -4.87
C ASN A 92 -5.93 -23.79 -3.42
N TYR A 93 -5.72 -22.49 -3.16
CA TYR A 93 -5.30 -21.93 -1.86
C TYR A 93 -3.85 -22.24 -1.41
N PHE A 94 -3.05 -22.93 -2.22
CA PHE A 94 -1.61 -23.07 -2.01
C PHE A 94 -0.86 -22.02 -2.82
N THR A 95 0.23 -21.45 -2.28
CA THR A 95 1.12 -20.63 -3.10
C THR A 95 1.88 -21.52 -4.09
N SER A 96 1.98 -21.05 -5.33
CA SER A 96 2.69 -21.76 -6.41
C SER A 96 3.93 -21.02 -6.90
N GLY A 97 4.16 -19.80 -6.41
CA GLY A 97 5.27 -18.94 -6.81
C GLY A 97 5.01 -17.48 -6.45
N LEU A 98 6.00 -16.63 -6.74
CA LEU A 98 5.88 -15.18 -6.66
C LEU A 98 5.36 -14.61 -7.98
N THR A 99 4.54 -13.57 -7.90
CA THR A 99 4.24 -12.72 -9.06
C THR A 99 5.44 -11.82 -9.36
N SER A 100 5.46 -11.19 -10.53
CA SER A 100 6.47 -10.17 -10.87
C SER A 100 6.17 -8.79 -10.29
N VAL A 101 5.04 -8.62 -9.58
CA VAL A 101 4.54 -7.30 -9.16
C VAL A 101 5.49 -6.60 -8.21
N VAL A 102 5.89 -7.27 -7.12
CA VAL A 102 6.79 -6.67 -6.12
C VAL A 102 8.12 -6.31 -6.75
N GLN A 103 8.72 -7.25 -7.50
CA GLN A 103 9.98 -7.04 -8.20
C GLN A 103 9.93 -5.87 -9.18
N ASN A 104 8.88 -5.75 -9.99
CA ASN A 104 8.76 -4.69 -10.99
C ASN A 104 8.61 -3.31 -10.32
N ILE A 105 7.84 -3.22 -9.22
CA ILE A 105 7.66 -1.98 -8.46
C ILE A 105 8.99 -1.56 -7.83
N THR A 106 9.69 -2.48 -7.13
CA THR A 106 10.94 -2.17 -6.44
C THR A 106 12.07 -1.85 -7.40
N SER A 107 12.19 -2.56 -8.53
CA SER A 107 13.18 -2.28 -9.58
C SER A 107 13.02 -0.90 -10.22
N ALA A 108 11.84 -0.28 -10.10
CA ALA A 108 11.58 1.08 -10.59
C ALA A 108 11.81 2.19 -9.54
N ASN A 109 12.39 1.85 -8.38
CA ASN A 109 12.61 2.71 -7.23
C ASN A 109 11.32 3.20 -6.54
N LEU A 110 10.25 2.39 -6.58
CA LEU A 110 9.07 2.59 -5.74
C LEU A 110 9.09 1.60 -4.56
N THR A 111 8.59 2.02 -3.40
CA THR A 111 8.39 1.08 -2.29
C THR A 111 7.07 0.33 -2.47
N ALA A 112 7.10 -1.00 -2.39
CA ALA A 112 5.89 -1.83 -2.38
C ALA A 112 5.48 -2.16 -0.93
N TYR A 113 4.22 -1.91 -0.59
CA TYR A 113 3.57 -2.37 0.64
C TYR A 113 2.48 -3.36 0.28
N VAL A 114 2.17 -4.26 1.19
CA VAL A 114 1.05 -5.19 1.04
C VAL A 114 0.00 -4.91 2.10
N TYR A 115 -1.28 -5.06 1.74
CA TYR A 115 -2.39 -4.93 2.69
C TYR A 115 -3.33 -6.15 2.65
N ASP A 116 -4.25 -6.18 3.62
CA ASP A 116 -5.28 -7.22 3.78
C ASP A 116 -4.74 -8.55 4.34
N LEU A 117 -3.62 -8.52 5.08
CA LEU A 117 -3.20 -9.67 5.88
C LEU A 117 -4.11 -9.80 7.10
N ARG A 118 -4.67 -10.98 7.26
CA ARG A 118 -5.77 -11.31 8.16
C ARG A 118 -5.46 -12.59 8.93
N ASN A 119 -5.84 -12.66 10.20
CA ASN A 119 -5.56 -13.83 11.05
C ASN A 119 -6.62 -14.93 10.89
N GLU A 120 -7.75 -14.63 10.27
CA GLU A 120 -8.82 -15.58 10.04
C GLU A 120 -8.32 -16.78 9.22
N PHE A 121 -8.64 -17.99 9.68
CA PHE A 121 -8.15 -19.25 9.10
C PHE A 121 -8.34 -19.32 7.57
N THR A 122 -9.46 -18.85 7.04
CA THR A 122 -9.77 -18.83 5.60
C THR A 122 -8.99 -17.79 4.80
N SER A 123 -8.33 -16.85 5.47
CA SER A 123 -7.52 -15.80 4.84
C SER A 123 -6.04 -16.19 4.69
N VAL A 124 -5.60 -17.20 5.43
CA VAL A 124 -4.23 -17.74 5.40
C VAL A 124 -4.12 -18.86 4.37
N TYR A 125 -3.07 -18.84 3.55
CA TYR A 125 -2.85 -19.88 2.54
C TYR A 125 -2.45 -21.21 3.19
N SER A 126 -2.88 -22.32 2.59
CA SER A 126 -2.81 -23.66 3.20
C SER A 126 -1.37 -24.11 3.48
N ASP A 127 -0.43 -23.73 2.62
CA ASP A 127 1.01 -24.02 2.72
C ASP A 127 1.74 -23.20 3.79
N PHE A 128 1.09 -22.19 4.36
CA PHE A 128 1.57 -21.52 5.57
C PHE A 128 1.03 -22.14 6.85
N PHE A 129 0.61 -23.41 6.80
CA PHE A 129 0.04 -24.17 7.91
C PHE A 129 -1.17 -23.48 8.57
N SER A 130 -1.85 -22.62 7.82
CA SER A 130 -2.89 -21.73 8.33
C SER A 130 -2.44 -20.86 9.53
N ASP A 131 -1.13 -20.63 9.66
CA ASP A 131 -0.53 -19.77 10.68
C ASP A 131 -0.26 -18.37 10.09
N PRO A 132 -0.93 -17.32 10.60
CA PRO A 132 -0.76 -15.97 10.09
C PRO A 132 0.62 -15.36 10.36
N ASN A 133 1.37 -15.86 11.36
CA ASN A 133 2.75 -15.42 11.60
C ASN A 133 3.67 -15.93 10.49
N THR A 134 3.53 -17.23 10.17
CA THR A 134 4.27 -17.86 9.08
C THR A 134 3.99 -17.17 7.74
N GLN A 135 2.73 -16.84 7.46
CA GLN A 135 2.36 -16.09 6.27
C GLN A 135 2.95 -14.67 6.27
N ALA A 136 2.77 -13.89 7.34
CA ALA A 136 3.32 -12.53 7.42
C ALA A 136 4.84 -12.52 7.18
N GLY A 137 5.53 -13.54 7.68
CA GLY A 137 6.94 -13.74 7.46
C GLY A 137 7.34 -14.05 6.02
N ALA A 138 6.54 -14.88 5.33
CA ALA A 138 6.73 -15.13 3.91
C ALA A 138 6.61 -13.84 3.09
N TYR A 139 5.64 -12.96 3.41
CA TYR A 139 5.51 -11.66 2.74
C TYR A 139 6.73 -10.76 2.97
N LEU A 140 7.22 -10.64 4.20
CA LEU A 140 8.37 -9.78 4.52
C LEU A 140 9.67 -10.19 3.79
N LYS A 141 9.78 -11.44 3.37
CA LYS A 141 10.91 -11.96 2.58
C LYS A 141 10.84 -11.62 1.08
N THR A 142 9.77 -10.99 0.60
CA THR A 142 9.59 -10.70 -0.83
C THR A 142 10.16 -9.36 -1.29
N GLY A 143 10.82 -8.61 -0.40
CA GLY A 143 11.36 -7.28 -0.70
C GLY A 143 10.32 -6.14 -0.54
N LEU A 144 9.20 -6.43 0.09
CA LEU A 144 8.23 -5.42 0.52
C LEU A 144 8.86 -4.46 1.55
N GLY A 145 8.49 -3.18 1.47
CA GLY A 145 8.87 -2.17 2.47
C GLY A 145 8.06 -2.24 3.76
N GLY A 146 7.02 -3.07 3.81
CA GLY A 146 6.21 -3.29 5.00
C GLY A 146 4.84 -3.91 4.70
N LEU A 147 4.09 -4.15 5.77
CA LEU A 147 2.75 -4.75 5.76
C LEU A 147 1.74 -3.76 6.37
N SER A 148 0.50 -3.78 5.88
CA SER A 148 -0.64 -3.10 6.49
C SER A 148 -1.69 -4.13 6.89
N THR A 149 -1.95 -4.24 8.19
CA THR A 149 -2.85 -5.25 8.76
C THR A 149 -3.63 -4.69 9.95
N GLY A 150 -4.84 -5.22 10.15
CA GLY A 150 -5.63 -5.02 11.38
C GLY A 150 -5.11 -5.85 12.57
N PHE A 151 -4.09 -6.69 12.37
CA PHE A 151 -3.52 -7.59 13.37
C PHE A 151 -2.04 -7.23 13.68
N PRO A 152 -1.77 -6.05 14.26
CA PRO A 152 -0.39 -5.57 14.47
C PRO A 152 0.44 -6.46 15.40
N ALA A 153 -0.19 -7.19 16.34
CA ALA A 153 0.51 -8.13 17.20
C ALA A 153 1.14 -9.29 16.41
N THR A 154 0.42 -9.83 15.42
CA THR A 154 0.94 -10.87 14.51
C THR A 154 2.12 -10.34 13.71
N ALA A 155 1.98 -9.15 13.11
CA ALA A 155 3.07 -8.55 12.35
C ALA A 155 4.32 -8.30 13.21
N LYS A 156 4.11 -7.82 14.46
CA LYS A 156 5.19 -7.58 15.42
C LYS A 156 5.89 -8.86 15.87
N ALA A 157 5.18 -9.98 15.98
CA ALA A 157 5.79 -11.25 16.40
C ALA A 157 6.85 -11.77 15.41
N TYR A 158 6.89 -11.25 14.18
CA TYR A 158 7.84 -11.62 13.14
C TYR A 158 8.96 -10.59 12.90
N LEU A 159 8.86 -9.38 13.45
CA LEU A 159 9.83 -8.28 13.28
C LEU A 159 10.83 -8.24 14.44
#